data_AF-A0A5K7X0G8-F1
#
_entry.id   AF-A0A5K7X0G8-F1
#
_cell.length_a   1.000
_cell.length_b   1.000
_cell.length_c   1.000
_cell.angle_alpha   90.00
_cell.angle_beta   90.00
_cell.angle_gamma   90.00
#
_symmetry.space_group_name_H-M   'P 1'
#
loop_
_entity.id
_entity.type
_entity.pdbx_description
1 polymer ?
#
loop_
_entity_poly.entity_id
_entity_poly.type
_entity_poly.pdbx_seq_one_letter_code
_entity_poly.pdbx_strand_id
1 'polypeptide(L)'
;MPKVIKLENLKDGSILAKDIYINSSVLFRTGMLVTSELINYLHRKGVRSVSVFDAPAFAPFQSTFIPKAQLPEHQHKELTAQFQNEMTQIADELRYGRILHSEASYQWVRELYLKFYSNSTVRFLMDCLKQWDPVCYIHSLDVFVLTSLFFKHVNWKISQAFMLGCLLHDIGKLYTPVEILLKKGKLTQREYQKITEHTLNGYRLLKKMNFPEETCCVARSHHERLNGSGYPDHLHVDISDHHLILMMIVDVYSALTMNRSYRKPMLATKAMQILLVDSYTKHLFDQSMCHLFINFIHMFPPATKVVLTNGESGIVLADPTVSDILPKIKLWKTGQVIQLPSDLSVTVKTIIGWDSRDFIEQQRQTWSAFVHYLIDGDHLKALECLDTMSDGMRIEEVFIKLFEHAMDEIAHMLTLNQLLKAQYMVASSTVVRLISWKMMDITRQLRTPTMGEIVIVNLDSIQGLARTKLMNDLFTINGWKTELLAEIEDISMIYEIVKLKKAKFLAFYCADKSQTPLLIQLTAKIHDEFPDLNIFVHGSQSGTLANDRRANRFRLSTNCSELIRNMKHYVVSQVRT
;
A
#
# COMPACT_ATOMS: atom_id res chain seq x y z
N MET A 1 -26.68 30.13 -15.01
CA MET A 1 -25.68 31.21 -14.84
C MET A 1 -24.88 30.96 -13.58
N PRO A 2 -23.58 31.30 -13.56
CA PRO A 2 -22.73 31.12 -12.39
C PRO A 2 -23.20 32.02 -11.24
N LYS A 3 -23.22 31.48 -10.02
CA LYS A 3 -23.55 32.19 -8.79
C LYS A 3 -22.41 32.10 -7.80
N VAL A 4 -22.14 33.20 -7.11
CA VAL A 4 -21.18 33.21 -6.00
C VAL A 4 -21.90 32.74 -4.75
N ILE A 5 -21.44 31.63 -4.18
CA ILE A 5 -21.99 31.05 -2.96
C ILE A 5 -20.91 31.12 -1.88
N LYS A 6 -21.29 31.58 -0.68
CA LYS A 6 -20.42 31.49 0.49
C LYS A 6 -20.14 30.03 0.81
N LEU A 7 -18.91 29.72 1.24
CA LEU A 7 -18.50 28.33 1.42
C LEU A 7 -19.41 27.56 2.41
N GLU A 8 -19.95 28.23 3.43
CA GLU A 8 -20.92 27.69 4.39
C GLU A 8 -22.22 27.17 3.76
N ASN A 9 -22.59 27.69 2.60
CA ASN A 9 -23.82 27.34 1.87
C ASN A 9 -23.53 26.48 0.62
N LEU A 10 -22.27 26.13 0.40
CA LEU A 10 -21.86 25.33 -0.74
C LEU A 10 -22.31 23.88 -0.56
N LYS A 11 -22.93 23.31 -1.60
CA LYS A 11 -23.50 21.96 -1.55
C LYS A 11 -22.65 20.95 -2.32
N ASP A 12 -22.54 19.75 -1.76
CA ASP A 12 -21.98 18.59 -2.46
C ASP A 12 -22.75 18.31 -3.78
N GLY A 13 -22.00 18.05 -4.84
CA GLY A 13 -22.50 17.84 -6.20
C GLY A 13 -22.60 19.13 -7.04
N SER A 14 -22.24 20.30 -6.50
CA SER A 14 -22.13 21.53 -7.29
C SER A 14 -20.97 21.44 -8.29
N ILE A 15 -20.92 22.33 -9.29
CA ILE A 15 -19.80 22.40 -10.26
C ILE A 15 -19.14 23.77 -10.14
N LEU A 16 -17.81 23.80 -10.02
CA LEU A 16 -17.05 25.05 -10.01
C LEU A 16 -17.27 25.82 -11.31
N ALA A 17 -17.65 27.09 -11.20
CA ALA A 17 -17.86 27.98 -12.34
C ALA A 17 -16.70 28.94 -12.60
N LYS A 18 -15.72 28.99 -11.71
CA LYS A 18 -14.45 29.70 -11.88
C LYS A 18 -13.31 28.91 -11.26
N ASP A 19 -12.12 29.12 -11.79
CA ASP A 19 -10.88 28.59 -11.25
C ASP A 19 -10.66 29.10 -9.82
N ILE A 20 -10.11 28.25 -8.97
CA ILE A 20 -9.72 28.57 -7.60
C ILE A 20 -8.20 28.69 -7.57
N TYR A 21 -7.72 29.85 -7.10
CA TYR A 21 -6.30 30.16 -6.98
C TYR A 21 -5.88 30.21 -5.51
N ILE A 22 -4.71 29.66 -5.20
CA ILE A 22 -4.01 29.86 -3.93
C ILE A 22 -2.56 30.23 -4.24
N ASN A 23 -2.07 31.34 -3.65
CA ASN A 23 -0.71 31.83 -3.86
C ASN A 23 -0.32 31.91 -5.35
N SER A 24 -1.20 32.50 -6.17
CA SER A 24 -1.04 32.65 -7.63
C SER A 24 -0.95 31.35 -8.44
N SER A 25 -1.21 30.20 -7.83
CA SER A 25 -1.30 28.90 -8.51
C SER A 25 -2.75 28.47 -8.63
N VAL A 26 -3.16 28.03 -9.83
CA VAL A 26 -4.46 27.38 -10.03
C VAL A 26 -4.46 26.07 -9.26
N LEU A 27 -5.40 25.94 -8.33
CA LEU A 27 -5.53 24.75 -7.51
C LEU A 27 -6.61 23.82 -8.05
N PHE A 28 -7.76 24.38 -8.42
CA PHE A 28 -8.88 23.65 -9.04
C PHE A 28 -9.43 24.46 -10.19
N ARG A 29 -9.74 23.80 -11.31
CA ARG A 29 -10.26 24.49 -12.49
C ARG A 29 -11.78 24.53 -12.50
N THR A 30 -12.28 25.49 -13.26
CA THR A 30 -13.68 25.56 -13.70
C THR A 30 -14.11 24.22 -14.28
N GLY A 31 -15.32 23.79 -13.95
CA GLY A 31 -15.88 22.50 -14.36
C GLY A 31 -15.63 21.37 -13.39
N MET A 32 -14.86 21.55 -12.31
CA MET A 32 -14.65 20.48 -11.33
C MET A 32 -15.88 20.21 -10.45
N LEU A 33 -16.16 18.93 -10.17
CA LEU A 33 -17.17 18.49 -9.21
C LEU A 33 -16.82 18.90 -7.78
N VAL A 34 -17.74 19.59 -7.11
CA VAL A 34 -17.63 19.96 -5.70
C VAL A 34 -18.09 18.79 -4.84
N THR A 35 -17.14 18.09 -4.23
CA THR A 35 -17.41 17.08 -3.20
C THR A 35 -17.31 17.68 -1.80
N SER A 36 -17.90 17.02 -0.82
CA SER A 36 -17.76 17.39 0.59
C SER A 36 -16.29 17.52 1.02
N GLU A 37 -15.39 16.72 0.46
CA GLU A 37 -13.96 16.84 0.73
C GLU A 37 -13.32 18.06 0.09
N LEU A 38 -13.72 18.44 -1.13
CA LEU A 38 -13.30 19.71 -1.72
C LEU A 38 -13.78 20.88 -0.85
N ILE A 39 -15.03 20.87 -0.38
CA ILE A 39 -15.57 21.92 0.51
C ILE A 39 -14.70 22.05 1.77
N ASN A 40 -14.43 20.92 2.45
CA ASN A 40 -13.59 20.89 3.65
C ASN A 40 -12.17 21.40 3.38
N TYR A 41 -11.60 20.99 2.25
CA TYR A 41 -10.27 21.42 1.82
C TYR A 41 -10.23 22.95 1.62
N LEU A 42 -11.20 23.51 0.89
CA LEU A 42 -11.32 24.94 0.66
C LEU A 42 -11.48 25.73 1.97
N HIS A 43 -12.23 25.18 2.93
CA HIS A 43 -12.41 25.78 4.25
C HIS A 43 -11.07 25.87 5.00
N ARG A 44 -10.29 24.77 5.03
CA ARG A 44 -8.95 24.76 5.64
C ARG A 44 -7.98 25.74 4.98
N LYS A 45 -8.14 26.00 3.69
CA LYS A 45 -7.34 26.97 2.93
C LYS A 45 -7.83 28.42 3.05
N GLY A 46 -8.88 28.68 3.85
CA GLY A 46 -9.38 30.03 4.09
C GLY A 46 -10.17 30.64 2.93
N VAL A 47 -10.66 29.82 1.99
CA VAL A 47 -11.49 30.29 0.89
C VAL A 47 -12.88 30.64 1.43
N ARG A 48 -13.34 31.89 1.23
CA ARG A 48 -14.60 32.39 1.81
C ARG A 48 -15.84 32.11 0.95
N SER A 49 -15.66 32.10 -0.36
CA SER A 49 -16.74 31.93 -1.34
C SER A 49 -16.19 31.36 -2.63
N VAL A 50 -17.01 30.62 -3.35
CA VAL A 50 -16.69 30.09 -4.68
C VAL A 50 -17.79 30.47 -5.67
N SER A 51 -17.43 30.57 -6.94
CA SER A 51 -18.43 30.63 -8.01
C SER A 51 -18.79 29.21 -8.42
N VAL A 52 -20.06 28.88 -8.40
CA VAL A 52 -20.58 27.58 -8.87
C VAL A 52 -21.73 27.76 -9.83
N PHE A 53 -21.99 26.75 -10.64
CA PHE A 53 -23.26 26.62 -11.32
C PHE A 53 -24.28 26.04 -10.31
N ASP A 54 -25.50 26.57 -10.25
CA ASP A 54 -26.59 25.91 -9.51
C ASP A 54 -26.75 24.47 -10.04
N ALA A 55 -26.82 23.50 -9.13
CA ALA A 55 -27.05 22.04 -9.28
C ALA A 55 -27.21 21.47 -10.72
N PRO A 56 -26.57 20.32 -10.98
CA PRO A 56 -25.66 20.13 -12.10
C PRO A 56 -26.30 20.37 -13.47
N ALA A 57 -25.58 21.11 -14.33
CA ALA A 57 -25.87 21.17 -15.76
C ALA A 57 -25.30 19.96 -16.53
N PHE A 58 -25.39 18.74 -15.98
CA PHE A 58 -25.01 17.54 -16.70
C PHE A 58 -26.17 16.57 -16.81
N ALA A 59 -26.44 16.14 -18.04
CA ALA A 59 -27.35 15.05 -18.29
C ALA A 59 -26.85 13.79 -17.55
N PRO A 60 -27.75 13.01 -16.92
CA PRO A 60 -27.41 11.66 -16.48
C PRO A 60 -26.70 10.90 -17.59
N PHE A 61 -25.87 9.92 -17.25
CA PHE A 61 -25.26 9.05 -18.24
C PHE A 61 -26.35 8.51 -19.17
N GLN A 62 -26.24 8.85 -20.45
CA GLN A 62 -27.05 8.28 -21.50
C GLN A 62 -26.18 7.27 -22.24
N SER A 63 -26.71 6.06 -22.43
CA SER A 63 -26.05 4.97 -23.16
C SER A 63 -25.82 5.26 -24.65
N THR A 64 -26.09 6.48 -25.11
CA THR A 64 -25.81 6.98 -26.45
C THR A 64 -24.31 7.22 -26.61
N PHE A 65 -23.57 6.12 -26.81
CA PHE A 65 -22.23 6.21 -27.38
C PHE A 65 -22.41 6.69 -28.83
N ILE A 66 -21.93 7.89 -29.14
CA ILE A 66 -21.94 8.42 -30.50
C ILE A 66 -21.10 7.43 -31.34
N PRO A 67 -21.68 6.77 -32.37
CA PRO A 67 -20.89 5.93 -33.26
C PRO A 67 -19.72 6.74 -33.82
N LYS A 68 -18.57 6.11 -34.04
CA LYS A 68 -17.36 6.77 -34.58
C LYS A 68 -17.65 7.64 -35.81
N ALA A 69 -18.60 7.23 -36.65
CA ALA A 69 -19.06 7.94 -37.85
C ALA A 69 -19.77 9.29 -37.60
N GLN A 70 -20.14 9.60 -36.36
CA GLN A 70 -20.90 10.80 -35.98
C GLN A 70 -20.12 11.74 -35.03
N LEU A 71 -18.87 11.39 -34.66
CA LEU A 71 -17.99 12.28 -33.91
C LEU A 71 -17.49 13.41 -34.83
N PRO A 72 -17.67 14.69 -34.46
CA PRO A 72 -17.12 15.81 -35.22
C PRO A 72 -15.61 15.65 -35.40
N GLU A 73 -15.09 15.95 -36.60
CA GLU A 73 -13.67 15.73 -36.95
C GLU A 73 -12.71 16.39 -35.95
N HIS A 74 -13.02 17.61 -35.51
CA HIS A 74 -12.24 18.32 -34.49
C HIS A 74 -12.16 17.53 -33.18
N GLN A 75 -13.30 17.04 -32.67
CA GLN A 75 -13.36 16.28 -31.42
C GLN A 75 -12.64 14.94 -31.54
N HIS A 76 -12.72 14.29 -32.70
CA HIS A 76 -11.96 13.08 -32.98
C HIS A 76 -10.45 13.32 -32.94
N LYS A 77 -9.96 14.40 -33.58
CA LYS A 77 -8.53 14.78 -33.56
C LYS A 77 -8.06 15.09 -32.14
N GLU A 78 -8.82 15.87 -31.39
CA GLU A 78 -8.53 16.23 -30.00
C GLU A 78 -8.40 14.99 -29.10
N LEU A 79 -9.39 14.10 -29.11
CA LEU A 79 -9.38 12.88 -28.30
C LEU A 79 -8.28 11.90 -28.75
N THR A 80 -7.95 11.86 -30.04
CA THR A 80 -6.85 11.04 -30.55
C THR A 80 -5.50 11.55 -30.03
N ALA A 81 -5.27 12.86 -30.06
CA ALA A 81 -4.05 13.46 -29.50
C ALA A 81 -3.98 13.25 -27.99
N GLN A 82 -5.11 13.37 -27.28
CA GLN A 82 -5.19 13.08 -25.86
C GLN A 82 -4.81 11.63 -25.54
N PHE A 83 -5.40 10.66 -26.26
CA PHE A 83 -5.07 9.24 -26.12
C PHE A 83 -3.58 8.98 -26.34
N GLN A 84 -2.99 9.56 -27.38
CA GLN A 84 -1.55 9.40 -27.66
C GLN A 84 -0.69 9.90 -26.49
N ASN A 85 -0.99 11.08 -25.95
CA ASN A 85 -0.26 11.65 -24.83
C ASN A 85 -0.47 10.86 -23.51
N GLU A 86 -1.62 10.24 -23.33
CA GLU A 86 -1.86 9.33 -22.19
C GLU A 86 -1.10 8.02 -22.36
N MET A 87 -1.11 7.44 -23.57
CA MET A 87 -0.32 6.25 -23.87
C MET A 87 1.17 6.48 -23.63
N THR A 88 1.74 7.65 -23.94
CA THR A 88 3.15 7.94 -23.63
C THR A 88 3.48 7.94 -22.13
N GLN A 89 2.49 8.09 -21.26
CA GLN A 89 2.68 8.06 -19.80
C GLN A 89 2.59 6.65 -19.20
N ILE A 90 1.95 5.70 -19.91
CA ILE A 90 1.68 4.36 -19.39
C ILE A 90 2.39 3.25 -20.17
N ALA A 91 2.55 3.40 -21.49
CA ALA A 91 3.07 2.41 -22.43
C ALA A 91 4.59 2.26 -22.37
N ASP A 92 5.09 1.81 -21.23
CA ASP A 92 6.48 1.39 -21.04
C ASP A 92 6.59 -0.11 -21.36
N GLU A 93 7.52 -0.49 -22.26
CA GLU A 93 7.79 -1.88 -22.62
C GLU A 93 8.19 -2.74 -21.43
N LEU A 94 8.79 -2.17 -20.38
CA LEU A 94 9.13 -2.87 -19.14
C LEU A 94 7.91 -3.24 -18.28
N ARG A 95 6.73 -2.73 -18.63
CA ARG A 95 5.44 -3.02 -17.99
C ARG A 95 4.50 -3.75 -18.95
N TYR A 96 4.31 -3.20 -20.15
CA TYR A 96 3.40 -3.74 -21.14
C TYR A 96 3.96 -4.98 -21.85
N GLY A 97 5.27 -5.26 -21.68
CA GLY A 97 5.94 -6.35 -22.38
C GLY A 97 5.68 -6.22 -23.87
N ARG A 98 5.10 -7.25 -24.47
CA ARG A 98 4.94 -7.33 -25.93
C ARG A 98 3.53 -7.01 -26.43
N ILE A 99 2.60 -6.62 -25.56
CA ILE A 99 1.17 -6.55 -25.91
C ILE A 99 0.83 -5.38 -26.85
N LEU A 100 1.62 -4.30 -26.82
CA LEU A 100 1.44 -3.12 -27.66
C LEU A 100 2.20 -3.17 -28.99
N HIS A 101 2.91 -4.27 -29.29
CA HIS A 101 3.66 -4.40 -30.55
C HIS A 101 2.75 -4.65 -31.76
N SER A 102 1.46 -4.95 -31.54
CA SER A 102 0.49 -5.12 -32.61
C SER A 102 -0.26 -3.81 -32.87
N GLU A 103 -0.13 -3.29 -34.09
CA GLU A 103 -0.91 -2.15 -34.57
C GLU A 103 -2.42 -2.37 -34.36
N ALA A 104 -2.92 -3.59 -34.62
CA ALA A 104 -4.32 -3.93 -34.43
C ALA A 104 -4.77 -3.83 -32.95
N SER A 105 -3.89 -4.17 -32.00
CA SER A 105 -4.16 -4.01 -30.56
C SER A 105 -4.25 -2.54 -30.18
N TYR A 106 -3.27 -1.74 -30.59
CA TYR A 106 -3.24 -0.29 -30.35
C TYR A 106 -4.46 0.41 -30.94
N GLN A 107 -4.81 0.09 -32.19
CA GLN A 107 -5.97 0.66 -32.87
C GLN A 107 -7.28 0.35 -32.15
N TRP A 108 -7.45 -0.88 -31.69
CA TRP A 108 -8.67 -1.29 -31.02
C TRP A 108 -8.86 -0.62 -29.65
N VAL A 109 -7.80 -0.53 -28.84
CA VAL A 109 -7.91 0.17 -27.54
C VAL A 109 -8.12 1.66 -27.74
N ARG A 110 -7.51 2.26 -28.77
CA ARG A 110 -7.78 3.64 -29.19
C ARG A 110 -9.25 3.84 -29.53
N GLU A 111 -9.84 2.97 -30.34
CA GLU A 111 -11.26 3.08 -30.71
C GLU A 111 -12.19 2.95 -29.51
N LEU A 112 -11.88 2.04 -28.58
CA LEU A 112 -12.64 1.88 -27.34
C LEU A 112 -12.52 3.12 -26.45
N TYR A 113 -11.32 3.68 -26.34
CA TYR A 113 -11.07 4.95 -25.64
C TYR A 113 -11.89 6.09 -26.24
N LEU A 114 -11.79 6.31 -27.56
CA LEU A 114 -12.51 7.39 -28.26
C LEU A 114 -14.02 7.25 -28.05
N LYS A 115 -14.53 6.02 -28.10
CA LYS A 115 -15.94 5.72 -27.84
C LYS A 115 -16.36 6.13 -26.43
N PHE A 116 -15.63 5.75 -25.39
CA PHE A 116 -16.00 6.10 -24.02
C PHE A 116 -15.82 7.59 -23.72
N TYR A 117 -14.71 8.18 -24.17
CA TYR A 117 -14.45 9.61 -23.99
C TYR A 117 -15.37 10.51 -24.82
N SER A 118 -16.00 9.99 -25.89
CA SER A 118 -17.05 10.73 -26.62
C SER A 118 -18.24 11.09 -25.72
N ASN A 119 -18.50 10.30 -24.67
CA ASN A 119 -19.52 10.61 -23.68
C ASN A 119 -19.03 11.74 -22.76
N SER A 120 -19.75 12.86 -22.76
CA SER A 120 -19.37 14.06 -22.01
C SER A 120 -19.34 13.82 -20.50
N THR A 121 -20.20 12.96 -19.96
CA THR A 121 -20.23 12.61 -18.54
C THR A 121 -19.00 11.79 -18.14
N VAL A 122 -18.58 10.83 -18.97
CA VAL A 122 -17.34 10.06 -18.73
C VAL A 122 -16.13 10.98 -18.74
N ARG A 123 -16.02 11.83 -19.76
CA ARG A 123 -14.92 12.80 -19.88
C ARG A 123 -14.86 13.74 -18.69
N PHE A 124 -16.01 14.29 -18.29
CA PHE A 124 -16.13 15.15 -17.12
C PHE A 124 -15.62 14.47 -15.84
N LEU A 125 -16.02 13.23 -15.58
CA LEU A 125 -15.59 12.48 -14.40
C LEU A 125 -14.08 12.22 -14.42
N MET A 126 -13.54 11.81 -15.57
CA MET A 126 -12.11 11.58 -15.72
C MET A 126 -11.30 12.88 -15.58
N ASP A 127 -11.80 14.02 -16.09
CA ASP A 127 -11.17 15.33 -15.93
C ASP A 127 -11.20 15.80 -14.47
N CYS A 128 -12.30 15.55 -13.75
CA CYS A 128 -12.37 15.80 -12.31
C CYS A 128 -11.32 14.96 -11.57
N LEU A 129 -11.22 13.66 -11.90
CA LEU A 129 -10.24 12.76 -11.27
C LEU A 129 -8.82 13.21 -11.58
N LYS A 130 -8.52 13.55 -12.83
CA LYS A 130 -7.21 14.05 -13.26
C LYS A 130 -6.77 15.29 -12.51
N GLN A 131 -7.69 16.22 -12.23
CA GLN A 131 -7.39 17.43 -11.49
C GLN A 131 -7.21 17.18 -9.98
N TRP A 132 -8.01 16.27 -9.41
CA TRP A 132 -7.97 15.97 -7.97
C TRP A 132 -6.82 15.03 -7.58
N ASP A 133 -6.66 13.95 -8.34
CA ASP A 133 -5.66 12.91 -8.17
C ASP A 133 -5.13 12.45 -9.55
N PRO A 134 -4.11 13.17 -10.08
CA PRO A 134 -3.51 12.85 -11.37
C PRO A 134 -2.93 11.42 -11.42
N VAL A 135 -2.44 10.90 -10.28
CA VAL A 135 -1.84 9.57 -10.21
C VAL A 135 -2.92 8.51 -10.37
N CYS A 136 -4.04 8.67 -9.66
CA CYS A 136 -5.20 7.79 -9.80
C CYS A 136 -5.77 7.82 -11.22
N TYR A 137 -5.85 8.99 -11.85
CA TYR A 137 -6.32 9.09 -13.24
C TYR A 137 -5.49 8.25 -14.21
N ILE A 138 -4.15 8.34 -14.13
CA ILE A 138 -3.27 7.53 -14.99
C ILE A 138 -3.43 6.04 -14.66
N HIS A 139 -3.60 5.69 -13.39
CA HIS A 139 -3.84 4.32 -12.98
C HIS A 139 -5.15 3.74 -13.52
N SER A 140 -6.25 4.51 -13.46
CA SER A 140 -7.52 4.09 -14.04
C SER A 140 -7.44 3.91 -15.57
N LEU A 141 -6.66 4.74 -16.26
CA LEU A 141 -6.36 4.56 -17.68
C LEU A 141 -5.52 3.31 -17.96
N ASP A 142 -4.46 3.08 -17.19
CA ASP A 142 -3.57 1.94 -17.31
C ASP A 142 -4.33 0.62 -17.11
N VAL A 143 -5.15 0.53 -16.06
CA VAL A 143 -6.04 -0.61 -15.79
C VAL A 143 -7.04 -0.81 -16.92
N PHE A 144 -7.68 0.25 -17.39
CA PHE A 144 -8.59 0.17 -18.54
C PHE A 144 -7.88 -0.40 -19.78
N VAL A 145 -6.70 0.11 -20.14
CA VAL A 145 -5.94 -0.35 -21.32
C VAL A 145 -5.52 -1.81 -21.17
N LEU A 146 -4.91 -2.18 -20.04
CA LEU A 146 -4.44 -3.56 -19.80
C LEU A 146 -5.59 -4.56 -19.84
N THR A 147 -6.68 -4.28 -19.15
CA THR A 147 -7.86 -5.15 -19.13
C THR A 147 -8.51 -5.24 -20.52
N SER A 148 -8.59 -4.11 -21.24
CA SER A 148 -9.10 -4.09 -22.62
C SER A 148 -8.30 -5.04 -23.51
N LEU A 149 -6.97 -4.86 -23.53
CA LEU A 149 -6.08 -5.63 -24.38
C LEU A 149 -6.09 -7.12 -24.00
N PHE A 150 -6.20 -7.43 -22.71
CA PHE A 150 -6.33 -8.81 -22.24
C PHE A 150 -7.59 -9.47 -22.83
N PHE A 151 -8.76 -8.84 -22.68
CA PHE A 151 -10.02 -9.38 -23.22
C PHE A 151 -9.97 -9.60 -24.72
N LYS A 152 -9.33 -8.67 -25.45
CA LYS A 152 -9.08 -8.83 -26.89
C LYS A 152 -8.17 -10.04 -27.18
N HIS A 153 -7.10 -10.23 -26.41
CA HIS A 153 -6.14 -11.32 -26.61
C HIS A 153 -6.78 -12.69 -26.36
N VAL A 154 -7.54 -12.86 -25.27
CA VAL A 154 -8.19 -14.13 -24.94
C VAL A 154 -9.51 -14.37 -25.69
N ASN A 155 -9.96 -13.38 -26.48
CA ASN A 155 -11.22 -13.40 -27.24
C ASN A 155 -12.45 -13.72 -26.38
N TRP A 156 -12.48 -13.19 -25.15
CA TRP A 156 -13.62 -13.32 -24.25
C TRP A 156 -14.65 -12.23 -24.52
N LYS A 157 -15.94 -12.59 -24.39
CA LYS A 157 -17.03 -11.62 -24.50
C LYS A 157 -17.04 -10.76 -23.24
N ILE A 158 -16.91 -9.44 -23.43
CA ILE A 158 -16.99 -8.47 -22.35
C ILE A 158 -18.04 -7.41 -22.64
N SER A 159 -18.80 -7.01 -21.63
CA SER A 159 -19.80 -5.94 -21.78
C SER A 159 -19.09 -4.58 -21.83
N GLN A 160 -19.72 -3.62 -22.50
CA GLN A 160 -19.22 -2.23 -22.47
C GLN A 160 -19.34 -1.60 -21.08
N ALA A 161 -20.34 -2.03 -20.29
CA ALA A 161 -20.54 -1.54 -18.93
C ALA A 161 -19.42 -1.99 -17.99
N PHE A 162 -18.94 -3.24 -18.11
CA PHE A 162 -17.78 -3.70 -17.36
C PHE A 162 -16.51 -2.93 -17.73
N MET A 163 -16.24 -2.77 -19.04
CA MET A 163 -15.08 -2.01 -19.52
C MET A 163 -15.09 -0.56 -19.07
N LEU A 164 -16.27 0.07 -19.06
CA LEU A 164 -16.47 1.40 -18.49
C LEU A 164 -16.24 1.41 -16.98
N GLY A 165 -16.63 0.33 -16.29
CA GLY A 165 -16.35 0.08 -14.88
C GLY A 165 -14.86 0.03 -14.59
N CYS A 166 -14.05 -0.63 -15.44
CA CYS A 166 -12.60 -0.65 -15.31
C CYS A 166 -12.00 0.76 -15.43
N LEU A 167 -12.50 1.59 -16.34
CA LEU A 167 -12.05 2.98 -16.49
C LEU A 167 -12.44 3.87 -15.30
N LEU A 168 -13.57 3.60 -14.67
CA LEU A 168 -14.14 4.43 -13.60
C LEU A 168 -14.03 3.79 -12.20
N HIS A 169 -13.32 2.67 -12.06
CA HIS A 169 -13.34 1.85 -10.85
C HIS A 169 -12.99 2.65 -9.59
N ASP A 170 -12.07 3.59 -9.75
CA ASP A 170 -11.43 4.36 -8.69
C ASP A 170 -12.03 5.78 -8.54
N ILE A 171 -13.11 6.10 -9.28
CA ILE A 171 -13.67 7.46 -9.37
C ILE A 171 -14.13 8.03 -8.01
N GLY A 172 -14.43 7.15 -7.06
CA GLY A 172 -14.81 7.58 -5.72
C GLY A 172 -13.70 8.27 -4.93
N LYS A 173 -12.44 8.23 -5.39
CA LYS A 173 -11.33 9.00 -4.78
C LYS A 173 -11.53 10.51 -4.87
N LEU A 174 -12.45 11.00 -5.69
CA LEU A 174 -12.95 12.39 -5.64
C LEU A 174 -13.51 12.79 -4.25
N TYR A 175 -13.92 11.81 -3.45
CA TYR A 175 -14.41 11.97 -2.08
C TYR A 175 -13.37 11.57 -1.02
N THR A 176 -12.10 11.43 -1.42
CA THR A 176 -10.98 11.21 -0.51
C THR A 176 -10.16 12.50 -0.42
N PRO A 177 -9.79 12.98 0.78
CA PRO A 177 -8.96 14.16 0.94
C PRO A 177 -7.65 14.07 0.15
N VAL A 178 -7.31 15.11 -0.60
CA VAL A 178 -6.08 15.16 -1.42
C VAL A 178 -4.81 14.99 -0.58
N GLU A 179 -4.82 15.44 0.69
CA GLU A 179 -3.70 15.27 1.62
C GLU A 179 -3.45 13.80 2.00
N ILE A 180 -4.47 12.95 1.89
CA ILE A 180 -4.37 11.50 2.08
C ILE A 180 -3.85 10.85 0.80
N LEU A 181 -4.42 11.24 -0.36
CA LEU A 181 -4.06 10.67 -1.67
C LEU A 181 -2.59 10.94 -2.05
N LEU A 182 -2.12 12.18 -1.85
CA LEU A 182 -0.76 12.60 -2.20
C LEU A 182 0.25 12.41 -1.07
N LYS A 183 -0.11 11.66 -0.02
CA LYS A 183 0.76 11.45 1.13
C LYS A 183 2.01 10.66 0.72
N LYS A 184 3.19 11.22 0.99
CA LYS A 184 4.49 10.57 0.71
C LYS A 184 4.88 9.48 1.73
N GLY A 185 4.22 9.45 2.89
CA GLY A 185 4.43 8.46 3.94
C GLY A 185 3.25 7.51 4.08
N LYS A 186 3.39 6.50 4.94
CA LYS A 186 2.35 5.46 5.14
C LYS A 186 1.06 6.06 5.67
N LEU A 187 -0.07 5.52 5.21
CA LEU A 187 -1.39 5.92 5.70
C LEU A 187 -1.56 5.46 7.16
N THR A 188 -2.06 6.35 8.01
CA THR A 188 -2.58 5.96 9.33
C THR A 188 -3.84 5.12 9.16
N GLN A 189 -4.27 4.40 10.20
CA GLN A 189 -5.48 3.57 10.12
C GLN A 189 -6.73 4.37 9.73
N ARG A 190 -6.89 5.59 10.28
CA ARG A 190 -8.03 6.46 9.95
C ARG A 190 -8.00 6.89 8.48
N GLU A 191 -6.81 7.21 7.99
CA GLU A 191 -6.64 7.56 6.57
C GLU A 191 -6.84 6.37 5.65
N TYR A 192 -6.43 5.17 6.09
CA TYR A 192 -6.69 3.94 5.38
C TYR A 192 -8.20 3.64 5.34
N GLN A 193 -8.90 3.73 6.47
CA GLN A 193 -10.37 3.60 6.48
C GLN A 193 -11.01 4.62 5.53
N LYS A 194 -10.55 5.87 5.57
CA LYS A 194 -11.03 6.92 4.69
C LYS A 194 -10.75 6.64 3.21
N ILE A 195 -9.55 6.15 2.86
CA ILE A 195 -9.24 5.82 1.48
C ILE A 195 -10.11 4.66 1.00
N THR A 196 -10.36 3.63 1.82
CA THR A 196 -11.19 2.48 1.41
C THR A 196 -12.64 2.84 1.10
N GLU A 197 -13.15 3.97 1.60
CA GLU A 197 -14.53 4.45 1.28
C GLU A 197 -14.71 4.79 -0.21
N HIS A 198 -13.63 4.95 -0.99
CA HIS A 198 -13.72 5.30 -2.41
C HIS A 198 -14.55 4.28 -3.22
N THR A 199 -14.53 3.00 -2.86
CA THR A 199 -15.33 1.99 -3.57
C THR A 199 -16.83 2.27 -3.44
N LEU A 200 -17.29 2.55 -2.23
CA LEU A 200 -18.68 2.90 -1.93
C LEU A 200 -19.05 4.28 -2.50
N ASN A 201 -18.15 5.26 -2.40
CA ASN A 201 -18.38 6.59 -2.93
C ASN A 201 -18.46 6.58 -4.46
N GLY A 202 -17.61 5.79 -5.12
CA GLY A 202 -17.64 5.56 -6.55
C GLY A 202 -18.95 4.93 -7.01
N TYR A 203 -19.36 3.83 -6.35
CA TYR A 203 -20.67 3.19 -6.59
C TYR A 203 -21.83 4.19 -6.50
N ARG A 204 -21.89 4.95 -5.39
CA ARG A 204 -22.98 5.93 -5.15
C ARG A 204 -22.98 7.05 -6.19
N LEU A 205 -21.80 7.57 -6.55
CA LEU A 205 -21.66 8.61 -7.57
C LEU A 205 -22.17 8.12 -8.92
N LEU A 206 -21.67 6.97 -9.38
CA LEU A 206 -22.03 6.40 -10.68
C LEU A 206 -23.52 6.06 -10.73
N LYS A 207 -24.07 5.48 -9.66
CA LYS A 207 -25.51 5.17 -9.54
C LYS A 207 -26.37 6.44 -9.59
N LYS A 208 -25.99 7.49 -8.88
CA LYS A 208 -26.68 8.81 -8.91
C LYS A 208 -26.65 9.44 -10.31
N MET A 209 -25.61 9.16 -11.09
CA MET A 209 -25.47 9.62 -12.46
C MET A 209 -26.07 8.66 -13.50
N ASN A 210 -26.84 7.64 -13.10
CA ASN A 210 -27.49 6.65 -13.97
C ASN A 210 -26.54 5.85 -14.87
N PHE A 211 -25.31 5.58 -14.41
CA PHE A 211 -24.46 4.60 -15.08
C PHE A 211 -25.06 3.19 -14.96
N PRO A 212 -24.72 2.26 -15.87
CA PRO A 212 -25.16 0.86 -15.77
C PRO A 212 -24.78 0.24 -14.41
N GLU A 213 -25.64 -0.61 -13.86
CA GLU A 213 -25.38 -1.23 -12.55
C GLU A 213 -24.07 -2.01 -12.55
N GLU A 214 -23.72 -2.70 -13.64
CA GLU A 214 -22.44 -3.42 -13.77
C GLU A 214 -21.23 -2.49 -13.64
N THR A 215 -21.26 -1.30 -14.25
CA THR A 215 -20.22 -0.27 -14.09
C THR A 215 -20.09 0.15 -12.62
N CYS A 216 -21.23 0.33 -11.93
CA CYS A 216 -21.25 0.69 -10.52
C CYS A 216 -20.64 -0.44 -9.66
N CYS A 217 -21.02 -1.69 -9.91
CA CYS A 217 -20.53 -2.86 -9.20
C CYS A 217 -19.02 -3.05 -9.34
N VAL A 218 -18.43 -2.81 -10.52
CA VAL A 218 -16.97 -2.84 -10.68
C VAL A 218 -16.27 -1.81 -9.79
N ALA A 219 -16.78 -0.58 -9.74
CA ALA A 219 -16.25 0.45 -8.84
C ALA A 219 -16.38 0.07 -7.35
N ARG A 220 -17.43 -0.66 -6.98
CA ARG A 220 -17.62 -1.15 -5.61
C ARG A 220 -16.66 -2.29 -5.26
N SER A 221 -16.50 -3.27 -6.15
CA SER A 221 -15.98 -4.59 -5.78
C SER A 221 -14.55 -4.88 -6.25
N HIS A 222 -13.89 -3.97 -6.97
CA HIS A 222 -12.52 -4.22 -7.50
C HIS A 222 -11.45 -4.47 -6.41
N HIS A 223 -11.73 -4.14 -5.15
CA HIS A 223 -10.87 -4.46 -4.00
C HIS A 223 -11.33 -5.67 -3.17
N GLU A 224 -12.37 -6.38 -3.59
CA GLU A 224 -12.74 -7.69 -3.03
C GLU A 224 -11.68 -8.76 -3.36
N ARG A 225 -11.68 -9.87 -2.62
CA ARG A 225 -10.68 -10.95 -2.78
C ARG A 225 -11.34 -12.32 -2.68
N LEU A 226 -10.75 -13.36 -3.29
CA LEU A 226 -11.33 -14.71 -3.26
C LEU A 226 -11.54 -15.23 -1.81
N ASN A 227 -10.63 -14.89 -0.90
CA ASN A 227 -10.70 -15.31 0.50
C ASN A 227 -11.54 -14.40 1.42
N GLY A 228 -12.24 -13.39 0.89
CA GLY A 228 -13.07 -12.47 1.68
C GLY A 228 -12.29 -11.39 2.47
N SER A 229 -10.97 -11.34 2.37
CA SER A 229 -10.16 -10.32 3.06
C SER A 229 -10.21 -8.92 2.43
N GLY A 230 -10.84 -8.80 1.25
CA GLY A 230 -11.01 -7.54 0.52
C GLY A 230 -12.04 -6.60 1.16
N TYR A 231 -12.37 -5.51 0.47
CA TYR A 231 -13.35 -4.50 0.93
C TYR A 231 -14.13 -3.96 -0.28
N PRO A 232 -15.31 -3.33 -0.09
CA PRO A 232 -15.95 -2.91 1.16
C PRO A 232 -16.83 -3.96 1.86
N ASP A 233 -17.20 -5.03 1.18
CA ASP A 233 -18.24 -5.99 1.60
C ASP A 233 -17.65 -7.27 2.20
N HIS A 234 -16.33 -7.49 2.08
CA HIS A 234 -15.64 -8.69 2.57
C HIS A 234 -16.19 -9.98 1.93
N LEU A 235 -16.47 -9.91 0.63
CA LEU A 235 -17.09 -10.99 -0.13
C LEU A 235 -16.04 -12.03 -0.52
N HIS A 236 -16.41 -13.29 -0.38
CA HIS A 236 -15.73 -14.37 -1.09
C HIS A 236 -16.08 -14.28 -2.57
N VAL A 237 -15.20 -13.67 -3.36
CA VAL A 237 -15.38 -13.56 -4.81
C VAL A 237 -15.50 -14.96 -5.41
N ASP A 238 -16.55 -15.19 -6.19
CA ASP A 238 -16.77 -16.46 -6.87
C ASP A 238 -15.67 -16.66 -7.94
N ILE A 239 -15.03 -17.84 -7.92
CA ILE A 239 -13.98 -18.18 -8.87
C ILE A 239 -14.46 -18.16 -10.33
N SER A 240 -15.77 -18.30 -10.56
CA SER A 240 -16.39 -18.21 -11.87
C SER A 240 -16.53 -16.77 -12.40
N ASP A 241 -16.41 -15.74 -11.55
CA ASP A 241 -16.38 -14.33 -11.99
C ASP A 241 -14.99 -13.94 -12.50
N HIS A 242 -14.64 -14.53 -13.65
CA HIS A 242 -13.36 -14.30 -14.30
C HIS A 242 -13.09 -12.82 -14.62
N HIS A 243 -14.15 -12.01 -14.83
CA HIS A 243 -14.01 -10.60 -15.15
C HIS A 243 -13.54 -9.82 -13.92
N LEU A 244 -14.20 -9.99 -12.77
CA LEU A 244 -13.80 -9.32 -11.53
C LEU A 244 -12.42 -9.78 -11.06
N ILE A 245 -12.11 -11.08 -11.17
CA ILE A 245 -10.80 -11.62 -10.81
C ILE A 245 -9.68 -11.01 -11.66
N LEU A 246 -9.89 -10.91 -12.98
CA LEU A 246 -8.93 -10.22 -13.86
C LEU A 246 -8.75 -8.76 -13.44
N MET A 247 -9.85 -8.06 -13.17
CA MET A 247 -9.81 -6.66 -12.73
C MET A 247 -8.98 -6.48 -11.45
N MET A 248 -9.17 -7.35 -10.45
CA MET A 248 -8.40 -7.34 -9.20
C MET A 248 -6.89 -7.53 -9.45
N ILE A 249 -6.52 -8.43 -10.37
CA ILE A 249 -5.13 -8.70 -10.73
C ILE A 249 -4.51 -7.50 -11.45
N VAL A 250 -5.22 -6.94 -12.42
CA VAL A 250 -4.75 -5.78 -13.21
C VAL A 250 -4.63 -4.53 -12.34
N ASP A 251 -5.59 -4.29 -11.45
CA ASP A 251 -5.57 -3.20 -10.46
C ASP A 251 -4.28 -3.24 -9.63
N VAL A 252 -3.99 -4.39 -9.01
CA VAL A 252 -2.78 -4.56 -8.19
C VAL A 252 -1.51 -4.48 -9.04
N TYR A 253 -1.50 -5.11 -10.21
CA TYR A 253 -0.35 -5.05 -11.12
C TYR A 253 -0.01 -3.61 -11.54
N SER A 254 -1.02 -2.86 -11.97
CA SER A 254 -0.89 -1.45 -12.37
C SER A 254 -0.38 -0.62 -11.19
N ALA A 255 -1.01 -0.76 -10.02
CA ALA A 255 -0.62 -0.06 -8.81
C ALA A 255 0.84 -0.33 -8.39
N LEU A 256 1.34 -1.56 -8.60
CA LEU A 256 2.71 -1.95 -8.25
C LEU A 256 3.74 -1.43 -9.27
N THR A 257 3.41 -1.46 -10.55
CA THR A 257 4.37 -1.15 -11.63
C THR A 257 4.41 0.32 -12.00
N MET A 258 3.44 1.13 -11.57
CA MET A 258 3.43 2.56 -11.79
C MET A 258 4.27 3.34 -10.78
N ASN A 259 4.77 4.50 -11.21
CA ASN A 259 5.44 5.44 -10.33
C ASN A 259 4.43 6.08 -9.36
N ARG A 260 4.73 6.07 -8.06
CA ARG A 260 3.89 6.70 -7.03
C ARG A 260 4.71 7.72 -6.24
N SER A 261 4.03 8.71 -5.65
CA SER A 261 4.67 9.79 -4.89
C SER A 261 5.55 9.33 -3.72
N TYR A 262 5.33 8.09 -3.24
CA TYR A 262 5.99 7.48 -2.09
C TYR A 262 6.81 6.23 -2.44
N ARG A 263 6.78 5.73 -3.69
CA ARG A 263 7.49 4.50 -4.07
C ARG A 263 7.94 4.53 -5.53
N LYS A 264 9.17 4.08 -5.77
CA LYS A 264 9.64 3.78 -7.12
C LYS A 264 8.80 2.66 -7.76
N PRO A 265 8.63 2.67 -9.09
CA PRO A 265 7.94 1.59 -9.79
C PRO A 265 8.68 0.26 -9.57
N MET A 266 7.90 -0.80 -9.40
CA MET A 266 8.41 -2.16 -9.29
C MET A 266 8.49 -2.78 -10.69
N LEU A 267 9.49 -3.65 -10.90
CA LEU A 267 9.57 -4.44 -12.14
C LEU A 267 8.31 -5.30 -12.31
N ALA A 268 7.85 -5.46 -13.54
CA ALA A 268 6.69 -6.28 -13.86
C ALA A 268 6.82 -7.73 -13.37
N THR A 269 7.99 -8.35 -13.55
CA THR A 269 8.27 -9.71 -13.07
C THR A 269 8.17 -9.80 -11.55
N LYS A 270 8.61 -8.77 -10.82
CA LYS A 270 8.46 -8.72 -9.36
C LYS A 270 7.01 -8.52 -8.93
N ALA A 271 6.26 -7.66 -9.61
CA ALA A 271 4.83 -7.47 -9.35
C ALA A 271 4.02 -8.76 -9.58
N MET A 272 4.32 -9.49 -10.66
CA MET A 272 3.72 -10.79 -10.96
C MET A 272 4.13 -11.87 -9.95
N GLN A 273 5.37 -11.84 -9.48
CA GLN A 273 5.82 -12.73 -8.40
C GLN A 273 4.99 -12.50 -7.12
N ILE A 274 4.70 -11.24 -6.76
CA ILE A 274 3.82 -10.93 -5.61
C ILE A 274 2.42 -11.49 -5.83
N LEU A 275 1.84 -11.28 -7.01
CA LEU A 275 0.50 -11.81 -7.34
C LEU A 275 0.44 -13.34 -7.25
N LEU A 276 1.48 -14.04 -7.73
CA LEU A 276 1.59 -15.50 -7.60
C LEU A 276 1.76 -15.92 -6.14
N VAL A 277 2.62 -15.26 -5.36
CA VAL A 277 2.76 -15.57 -3.93
C VAL A 277 1.42 -15.39 -3.22
N ASP A 278 0.72 -14.30 -3.46
CA ASP A 278 -0.57 -14.01 -2.84
C ASP A 278 -1.69 -14.97 -3.30
N SER A 279 -1.63 -15.48 -4.54
CA SER A 279 -2.58 -16.49 -5.03
C SER A 279 -2.32 -17.88 -4.43
N TYR A 280 -1.05 -18.27 -4.25
CA TYR A 280 -0.67 -19.59 -3.71
C TYR A 280 -0.72 -19.66 -2.18
N THR A 281 -0.34 -18.59 -1.47
CA THR A 281 -0.15 -18.63 0.00
C THR A 281 -1.33 -18.06 0.78
N LYS A 282 -2.06 -17.11 0.20
CA LYS A 282 -3.16 -16.39 0.87
C LYS A 282 -4.51 -16.58 0.18
N HIS A 283 -4.53 -17.19 -1.00
CA HIS A 283 -5.71 -17.34 -1.85
C HIS A 283 -6.40 -16.00 -2.12
N LEU A 284 -5.63 -14.94 -2.41
CA LEU A 284 -6.21 -13.62 -2.74
C LEU A 284 -6.73 -13.54 -4.18
N PHE A 285 -6.06 -14.24 -5.10
CA PHE A 285 -6.32 -14.23 -6.54
C PHE A 285 -6.36 -15.66 -7.09
N ASP A 286 -6.99 -15.84 -8.25
CA ASP A 286 -6.99 -17.13 -8.94
C ASP A 286 -5.64 -17.37 -9.63
N GLN A 287 -5.08 -18.57 -9.41
CA GLN A 287 -3.76 -18.94 -9.94
C GLN A 287 -3.77 -19.05 -11.46
N SER A 288 -4.85 -19.60 -12.02
CA SER A 288 -4.98 -19.79 -13.48
C SER A 288 -5.06 -18.43 -14.18
N MET A 289 -5.81 -17.49 -13.62
CA MET A 289 -5.88 -16.12 -14.11
C MET A 289 -4.53 -15.39 -14.00
N CYS A 290 -3.79 -15.56 -12.90
CA CYS A 290 -2.42 -15.03 -12.81
C CYS A 290 -1.53 -15.58 -13.94
N HIS A 291 -1.57 -16.88 -14.21
CA HIS A 291 -0.81 -17.47 -15.32
C HIS A 291 -1.25 -16.94 -16.70
N LEU A 292 -2.56 -16.79 -16.94
CA LEU A 292 -3.06 -16.18 -18.17
C LEU A 292 -2.56 -14.75 -18.35
N PHE A 293 -2.57 -13.94 -17.29
CA PHE A 293 -2.10 -12.57 -17.32
C PHE A 293 -0.58 -12.47 -17.56
N ILE A 294 0.20 -13.35 -16.95
CA ILE A 294 1.66 -13.44 -17.18
C ILE A 294 1.97 -13.84 -18.63
N ASN A 295 1.26 -14.86 -19.16
CA ASN A 295 1.39 -15.27 -20.56
C ASN A 295 1.02 -14.13 -21.52
N PHE A 296 -0.04 -13.38 -21.20
CA PHE A 296 -0.48 -12.24 -21.99
C PHE A 296 0.61 -11.15 -22.10
N ILE A 297 1.24 -10.76 -20.99
CA ILE A 297 2.29 -9.72 -20.99
C ILE A 297 3.63 -10.24 -21.53
N HIS A 298 3.88 -11.55 -21.46
CA HIS A 298 5.16 -12.20 -21.79
C HIS A 298 6.34 -11.76 -20.90
N MET A 299 6.09 -11.57 -19.60
CA MET A 299 7.12 -11.29 -18.60
C MET A 299 7.06 -12.32 -17.50
N PHE A 300 8.05 -13.21 -17.44
CA PHE A 300 7.93 -14.40 -16.61
C PHE A 300 8.70 -14.23 -15.30
N PRO A 301 8.04 -14.30 -14.12
CA PRO A 301 8.75 -14.25 -12.85
C PRO A 301 9.65 -15.49 -12.66
N PRO A 302 10.70 -15.41 -11.83
CA PRO A 302 11.50 -16.56 -11.45
C PRO A 302 10.65 -17.71 -10.87
N ALA A 303 11.14 -18.93 -11.03
CA ALA A 303 10.47 -20.18 -10.66
C ALA A 303 9.19 -20.52 -11.46
N THR A 304 8.92 -19.78 -12.53
CA THR A 304 7.83 -20.13 -13.47
C THR A 304 8.22 -21.32 -14.31
N LYS A 305 7.37 -22.34 -14.34
CA LYS A 305 7.52 -23.56 -15.15
C LYS A 305 6.84 -23.32 -16.49
N VAL A 306 7.59 -23.50 -17.57
CA VAL A 306 7.15 -23.11 -18.91
C VAL A 306 7.39 -24.21 -19.94
N VAL A 307 6.56 -24.20 -20.97
CA VAL A 307 6.77 -24.94 -22.22
C VAL A 307 7.15 -23.92 -23.30
N LEU A 308 8.19 -24.21 -24.07
CA LEU A 308 8.68 -23.37 -25.16
C LEU A 308 7.98 -23.70 -26.48
N THR A 309 8.06 -22.78 -27.44
CA THR A 309 7.50 -22.98 -28.79
C THR A 309 8.13 -24.15 -29.55
N ASN A 310 9.38 -24.49 -29.24
CA ASN A 310 10.08 -25.66 -29.80
C ASN A 310 9.70 -27.00 -29.11
N GLY A 311 8.78 -26.98 -28.13
CA GLY A 311 8.32 -28.16 -27.40
C GLY A 311 9.17 -28.55 -26.20
N GLU A 312 10.28 -27.86 -25.93
CA GLU A 312 11.04 -28.06 -24.70
C GLU A 312 10.32 -27.49 -23.47
N SER A 313 10.76 -27.88 -22.28
CA SER A 313 10.19 -27.40 -21.02
C SER A 313 11.28 -27.14 -20.01
N GLY A 314 11.03 -26.17 -19.14
CA GLY A 314 12.03 -25.72 -18.18
C GLY A 314 11.46 -24.78 -17.12
N ILE A 315 12.37 -24.23 -16.33
CA ILE A 315 12.05 -23.29 -15.27
C ILE A 315 12.79 -21.97 -15.49
N VAL A 316 12.07 -20.86 -15.30
CA VAL A 316 12.62 -19.51 -15.37
C VAL A 316 13.52 -19.26 -14.16
N LEU A 317 14.75 -18.81 -14.41
CA LEU A 317 15.73 -18.52 -13.37
C LEU A 317 15.63 -17.06 -12.91
N ALA A 318 16.04 -16.81 -11.67
CA ALA A 318 16.24 -15.45 -11.19
C ALA A 318 17.43 -14.81 -11.90
N ASP A 319 17.26 -13.59 -12.40
CA ASP A 319 18.34 -12.80 -12.97
C ASP A 319 18.54 -11.52 -12.15
N PRO A 320 19.62 -11.43 -11.35
CA PRO A 320 19.88 -10.26 -10.53
C PRO A 320 20.31 -9.03 -11.35
N THR A 321 20.62 -9.16 -12.64
CA THR A 321 21.05 -8.02 -13.49
C THR A 321 19.91 -7.29 -14.19
N VAL A 322 18.64 -7.54 -13.79
CA VAL A 322 17.42 -6.75 -14.05
C VAL A 322 17.44 -5.95 -15.36
N SER A 323 16.89 -6.51 -16.45
CA SER A 323 16.29 -5.70 -17.53
C SER A 323 15.54 -6.51 -18.60
N ASP A 324 15.72 -7.84 -18.69
CA ASP A 324 15.36 -8.49 -19.94
C ASP A 324 13.91 -9.01 -19.96
N ILE A 325 13.16 -8.55 -20.97
CA ILE A 325 11.89 -9.12 -21.44
C ILE A 325 12.06 -10.62 -21.79
N LEU A 326 13.31 -11.06 -22.00
CA LEU A 326 13.69 -12.41 -22.38
C LEU A 326 14.25 -13.15 -21.14
N PRO A 327 13.53 -14.12 -20.57
CA PRO A 327 14.00 -14.86 -19.41
C PRO A 327 15.13 -15.86 -19.73
N LYS A 328 15.97 -16.14 -18.73
CA LYS A 328 16.85 -17.32 -18.69
C LYS A 328 16.07 -18.54 -18.24
N ILE A 329 16.21 -19.65 -18.96
CA ILE A 329 15.45 -20.87 -18.72
C ILE A 329 16.40 -22.03 -18.55
N LYS A 330 16.25 -22.77 -17.45
CA LYS A 330 16.90 -24.06 -17.25
C LYS A 330 16.01 -25.16 -17.81
N LEU A 331 16.46 -25.81 -18.88
CA LEU A 331 15.76 -26.90 -19.55
C LEU A 331 15.79 -28.17 -18.69
N TRP A 332 14.66 -28.88 -18.58
CA TRP A 332 14.59 -30.08 -17.75
C TRP A 332 15.27 -31.29 -18.37
N LYS A 333 15.18 -31.46 -19.69
CA LYS A 333 15.75 -32.63 -20.38
C LYS A 333 17.27 -32.63 -20.37
N THR A 334 17.90 -31.48 -20.60
CA THR A 334 19.35 -31.34 -20.76
C THR A 334 20.03 -30.75 -19.53
N GLY A 335 19.29 -30.09 -18.64
CA GLY A 335 19.84 -29.31 -17.53
C GLY A 335 20.50 -28.00 -17.96
N GLN A 336 20.57 -27.73 -19.26
CA GLN A 336 21.22 -26.55 -19.84
C GLN A 336 20.43 -25.28 -19.51
N VAL A 337 21.15 -24.20 -19.22
CA VAL A 337 20.57 -22.86 -19.10
C VAL A 337 20.69 -22.16 -20.44
N ILE A 338 19.55 -21.73 -20.98
CA ILE A 338 19.47 -20.96 -22.21
C ILE A 338 18.93 -19.56 -21.92
N GLN A 339 19.48 -18.56 -22.60
CA GLN A 339 18.86 -17.24 -22.71
C GLN A 339 17.89 -17.29 -23.89
N LEU A 340 16.64 -16.86 -23.71
CA LEU A 340 15.73 -16.80 -24.86
C LEU A 340 16.25 -15.77 -25.88
N PRO A 341 16.24 -16.12 -27.19
CA PRO A 341 16.88 -15.32 -28.21
C PRO A 341 16.07 -14.05 -28.51
N SER A 342 16.78 -12.96 -28.83
CA SER A 342 16.18 -11.65 -29.13
C SER A 342 15.42 -11.59 -30.45
N ASP A 343 15.67 -12.54 -31.36
CA ASP A 343 14.94 -12.69 -32.61
C ASP A 343 13.58 -13.40 -32.44
N LEU A 344 13.26 -13.84 -31.22
CA LEU A 344 12.01 -14.50 -30.85
C LEU A 344 11.76 -15.83 -31.58
N SER A 345 12.81 -16.44 -32.13
CA SER A 345 12.75 -17.77 -32.78
C SER A 345 12.27 -18.86 -31.81
N VAL A 346 12.61 -18.74 -30.53
CA VAL A 346 12.09 -19.56 -29.44
C VAL A 346 11.51 -18.65 -28.36
N THR A 347 10.25 -18.88 -27.99
CA THR A 347 9.56 -18.12 -26.93
C THR A 347 8.83 -19.05 -25.98
N VAL A 348 8.35 -18.52 -24.86
CA VAL A 348 7.44 -19.26 -23.97
C VAL A 348 6.08 -19.41 -24.67
N LYS A 349 5.67 -20.66 -24.87
CA LYS A 349 4.37 -21.03 -25.42
C LYS A 349 3.28 -20.95 -24.35
N THR A 350 3.55 -21.48 -23.16
CA THR A 350 2.60 -21.43 -22.04
C THR A 350 3.29 -21.69 -20.71
N ILE A 351 2.63 -21.29 -19.63
CA ILE A 351 2.96 -21.60 -18.24
C ILE A 351 2.24 -22.88 -17.84
N ILE A 352 2.98 -23.80 -17.22
CA ILE A 352 2.46 -25.08 -16.72
C ILE A 352 2.50 -25.16 -15.18
N GLY A 353 2.98 -24.10 -14.52
CA GLY A 353 2.93 -23.94 -13.08
C GLY A 353 3.97 -22.95 -12.58
N TRP A 354 4.02 -22.78 -11.27
CA TRP A 354 5.00 -21.96 -10.58
C TRP A 354 5.50 -22.72 -9.35
N ASP A 355 6.81 -22.79 -9.13
CA ASP A 355 7.35 -23.45 -7.94
C ASP A 355 7.40 -22.48 -6.76
N SER A 356 6.37 -22.53 -5.92
CA SER A 356 6.37 -21.78 -4.67
C SER A 356 7.46 -22.24 -3.70
N ARG A 357 7.96 -23.48 -3.81
CA ARG A 357 8.97 -24.01 -2.88
C ARG A 357 10.32 -23.34 -3.07
N ASP A 358 10.77 -23.13 -4.30
CA ASP A 358 12.03 -22.43 -4.55
C ASP A 358 11.98 -20.99 -4.05
N PHE A 359 10.82 -20.33 -4.19
CA PHE A 359 10.62 -18.99 -3.64
C PHE A 359 10.57 -18.98 -2.11
N ILE A 360 9.80 -19.88 -1.49
CA ILE A 360 9.73 -20.02 -0.03
C ILE A 360 11.10 -20.37 0.53
N GLU A 361 11.84 -21.25 -0.14
CA GLU A 361 13.20 -21.64 0.22
C GLU A 361 14.16 -20.46 0.07
N GLN A 362 14.05 -19.66 -1.00
CA GLN A 362 14.83 -18.44 -1.16
C GLN A 362 14.50 -17.40 -0.07
N GLN A 363 13.24 -17.22 0.30
CA GLN A 363 12.86 -16.37 1.43
C GLN A 363 13.42 -16.89 2.75
N ARG A 364 13.34 -18.20 2.97
CA ARG A 364 13.93 -18.86 4.15
C ARG A 364 15.46 -18.71 4.18
N GLN A 365 16.13 -18.86 3.04
CA GLN A 365 17.58 -18.66 2.92
C GLN A 365 17.95 -17.20 3.17
N THR A 366 17.20 -16.25 2.62
CA THR A 366 17.42 -14.82 2.85
C THR A 366 17.21 -14.47 4.33
N TRP A 367 16.20 -15.04 4.97
CA TRP A 367 15.95 -14.89 6.39
C TRP A 367 17.06 -15.50 7.26
N SER A 368 17.48 -16.73 6.95
CA SER A 368 18.57 -17.40 7.65
C SER A 368 19.89 -16.64 7.50
N ALA A 369 20.19 -16.13 6.30
CA ALA A 369 21.34 -15.27 6.04
C ALA A 369 21.23 -13.96 6.84
N PHE A 370 20.05 -13.34 6.89
CA PHE A 370 19.82 -12.15 7.69
C PHE A 370 20.14 -12.40 9.18
N VAL A 371 19.56 -13.45 9.79
CA VAL A 371 19.82 -13.81 11.19
C VAL A 371 21.31 -14.11 11.43
N HIS A 372 21.95 -14.82 10.50
CA HIS A 372 23.38 -15.10 10.57
C HIS A 372 24.24 -13.83 10.52
N TYR A 373 23.96 -12.91 9.59
CA TYR A 373 24.69 -11.65 9.49
C TYR A 373 24.45 -10.72 10.69
N LEU A 374 23.27 -10.79 11.32
CA LEU A 374 23.03 -10.11 12.60
C LEU A 374 23.99 -10.63 13.67
N ILE A 375 24.04 -11.96 13.85
CA ILE A 375 24.90 -12.66 14.82
C ILE A 375 26.39 -12.36 14.59
N ASP A 376 26.82 -12.34 13.33
CA ASP A 376 28.20 -12.07 12.94
C ASP A 376 28.59 -10.58 13.03
N GLY A 377 27.61 -9.68 13.09
CA GLY A 377 27.84 -8.24 13.10
C GLY A 377 28.05 -7.61 11.71
N ASP A 378 27.79 -8.36 10.63
CA ASP A 378 27.87 -7.87 9.25
C ASP A 378 26.63 -7.05 8.87
N HIS A 379 26.60 -5.83 9.40
CA HIS A 379 25.50 -4.90 9.21
C HIS A 379 25.23 -4.49 7.74
N LEU A 380 26.22 -4.60 6.83
CA LEU A 380 26.01 -4.28 5.41
C LEU A 380 25.21 -5.38 4.72
N LYS A 381 25.63 -6.65 4.85
CA LYS A 381 24.86 -7.76 4.28
C LYS A 381 23.51 -7.95 4.96
N ALA A 382 23.45 -7.73 6.27
CA ALA A 382 22.17 -7.74 6.98
C ALA A 382 21.21 -6.66 6.45
N LEU A 383 21.72 -5.48 6.07
CA LEU A 383 20.89 -4.44 5.44
C LEU A 383 20.39 -4.87 4.05
N GLU A 384 21.24 -5.50 3.22
CA GLU A 384 20.82 -6.00 1.91
C GLU A 384 19.69 -7.03 2.02
N CYS A 385 19.79 -7.98 2.95
CA CYS A 385 18.70 -8.92 3.25
C CYS A 385 17.45 -8.19 3.76
N LEU A 386 17.63 -7.22 4.66
CA LEU A 386 16.52 -6.43 5.22
C LEU A 386 15.79 -5.64 4.14
N ASP A 387 16.49 -4.99 3.22
CA ASP A 387 15.87 -4.22 2.13
C ASP A 387 15.16 -5.15 1.14
N THR A 388 15.74 -6.31 0.85
CA THR A 388 15.10 -7.34 0.03
C THR A 388 13.79 -7.84 0.65
N MET A 389 13.78 -8.08 1.96
CA MET A 389 12.60 -8.59 2.68
C MET A 389 11.58 -7.51 3.00
N SER A 390 12.00 -6.25 3.22
CA SER A 390 11.13 -5.14 3.63
C SER A 390 10.43 -4.44 2.46
N ASP A 391 10.74 -4.80 1.22
CA ASP A 391 10.13 -4.21 0.04
C ASP A 391 8.59 -4.39 0.03
N GLY A 392 7.88 -3.30 -0.21
CA GLY A 392 6.41 -3.26 -0.19
C GLY A 392 5.74 -3.37 1.20
N MET A 393 6.47 -3.62 2.29
CA MET A 393 5.90 -3.77 3.62
C MET A 393 5.52 -2.43 4.26
N ARG A 394 4.49 -2.41 5.11
CA ARG A 394 4.26 -1.28 6.03
C ARG A 394 5.37 -1.17 7.08
N ILE A 395 5.55 0.00 7.69
CA ILE A 395 6.75 0.22 8.53
C ILE A 395 6.56 -0.53 9.84
N GLU A 396 5.34 -0.56 10.34
CA GLU A 396 4.96 -1.37 11.47
C GLU A 396 5.18 -2.86 11.17
N GLU A 397 4.90 -3.31 9.95
CA GLU A 397 5.18 -4.69 9.55
C GLU A 397 6.67 -5.00 9.48
N VAL A 398 7.51 -4.06 9.04
CA VAL A 398 8.98 -4.23 9.09
C VAL A 398 9.43 -4.41 10.54
N PHE A 399 8.90 -3.59 11.44
CA PHE A 399 9.23 -3.67 12.86
C PHE A 399 8.74 -4.96 13.53
N ILE A 400 7.53 -5.44 13.20
CA ILE A 400 6.95 -6.66 13.77
C ILE A 400 7.53 -7.91 13.09
N LYS A 401 7.39 -8.03 11.78
CA LYS A 401 7.68 -9.28 11.04
C LYS A 401 9.17 -9.49 10.79
N LEU A 402 10.00 -8.44 10.84
CA LEU A 402 11.44 -8.55 10.63
C LEU A 402 12.23 -8.29 11.91
N PHE A 403 12.13 -7.10 12.51
CA PHE A 403 12.97 -6.79 13.68
C PHE A 403 12.57 -7.52 14.96
N GLU A 404 11.29 -7.49 15.36
CA GLU A 404 10.80 -8.23 16.53
C GLU A 404 11.01 -9.73 16.34
N HIS A 405 10.65 -10.27 15.18
CA HIS A 405 10.81 -11.69 14.85
C HIS A 405 12.27 -12.15 14.89
N ALA A 406 13.22 -11.39 14.30
CA ALA A 406 14.64 -11.74 14.38
C ALA A 406 15.16 -11.70 15.81
N MET A 407 14.72 -10.72 16.61
CA MET A 407 15.09 -10.66 18.03
C MET A 407 14.47 -11.80 18.84
N ASP A 408 13.27 -12.28 18.51
CA ASP A 408 12.62 -13.43 19.15
C ASP A 408 13.39 -14.72 18.83
N GLU A 409 13.75 -14.92 17.57
CA GLU A 409 14.50 -16.08 17.11
C GLU A 409 15.89 -16.14 17.75
N ILE A 410 16.63 -15.03 17.73
CA ILE A 410 17.98 -14.94 18.33
C ILE A 410 17.92 -15.13 19.86
N ALA A 411 16.89 -14.59 20.53
CA ALA A 411 16.68 -14.83 21.95
C ALA A 411 16.36 -16.31 22.23
N HIS A 412 15.55 -16.94 21.38
CA HIS A 412 15.24 -18.37 21.50
C HIS A 412 16.49 -19.24 21.34
N MET A 413 17.36 -18.94 20.37
CA MET A 413 18.65 -19.62 20.20
C MET A 413 19.53 -19.52 21.47
N LEU A 414 19.54 -18.37 22.14
CA LEU A 414 20.22 -18.20 23.42
C LEU A 414 19.62 -19.10 24.50
N THR A 415 18.28 -19.19 24.62
CA THR A 415 17.61 -20.07 25.60
C THR A 415 17.88 -21.55 25.37
N LEU A 416 18.11 -21.96 24.11
CA LEU A 416 18.46 -23.32 23.73
C LEU A 416 19.98 -23.61 23.84
N ASN A 417 20.78 -22.67 24.35
CA ASN A 417 22.25 -22.74 24.39
C ASN A 417 22.92 -22.94 23.02
N GLN A 418 22.27 -22.50 21.93
CA GLN A 418 22.81 -22.54 20.57
C GLN A 418 23.61 -21.28 20.21
N LEU A 419 23.57 -20.26 21.08
CA LEU A 419 24.22 -18.97 20.88
C LEU A 419 24.91 -18.54 22.18
N LEU A 420 26.13 -18.00 22.09
CA LEU A 420 26.82 -17.43 23.25
C LEU A 420 26.22 -16.07 23.61
N LYS A 421 26.29 -15.70 24.90
CA LYS A 421 25.86 -14.36 25.36
C LYS A 421 26.60 -13.23 24.62
N ALA A 422 27.88 -13.39 24.31
CA ALA A 422 28.64 -12.41 23.52
C ALA A 422 28.06 -12.22 22.11
N GLN A 423 27.70 -13.30 21.42
CA GLN A 423 27.08 -13.25 20.08
C GLN A 423 25.69 -12.60 20.12
N TYR A 424 24.90 -12.88 21.16
CA TYR A 424 23.63 -12.19 21.40
C TYR A 424 23.81 -10.67 21.51
N MET A 425 24.88 -10.20 22.19
CA MET A 425 25.17 -8.78 22.32
C MET A 425 25.56 -8.15 20.97
N VAL A 426 26.36 -8.86 20.16
CA VAL A 426 26.69 -8.44 18.78
C VAL A 426 25.42 -8.31 17.96
N ALA A 427 24.58 -9.34 17.93
CA ALA A 427 23.30 -9.33 17.23
C ALA A 427 22.40 -8.15 17.65
N SER A 428 22.24 -7.94 18.96
CA SER A 428 21.43 -6.86 19.50
C SER A 428 21.94 -5.48 19.07
N SER A 429 23.27 -5.28 19.09
CA SER A 429 23.90 -4.05 18.60
C SER A 429 23.68 -3.85 17.09
N THR A 430 23.81 -4.91 16.30
CA THR A 430 23.54 -4.86 14.85
C THR A 430 22.10 -4.50 14.56
N VAL A 431 21.14 -5.09 15.28
CA VAL A 431 19.71 -4.75 15.16
C VAL A 431 19.46 -3.28 15.49
N VAL A 432 20.03 -2.74 16.57
CA VAL A 432 19.92 -1.31 16.91
C VAL A 432 20.44 -0.41 15.78
N ARG A 433 21.55 -0.80 15.15
CA ARG A 433 22.12 -0.07 14.01
C ARG A 433 21.18 -0.06 12.81
N LEU A 434 20.64 -1.23 12.43
CA LEU A 434 19.71 -1.35 11.30
C LEU A 434 18.39 -0.61 11.56
N ILE A 435 17.83 -0.71 12.77
CA ILE A 435 16.65 0.05 13.17
C ILE A 435 16.93 1.55 13.03
N SER A 436 18.09 2.02 13.49
CA SER A 436 18.47 3.44 13.42
C SER A 436 18.60 3.92 11.96
N TRP A 437 19.21 3.13 11.08
CA TRP A 437 19.26 3.41 9.65
C TRP A 437 17.87 3.47 9.03
N LYS A 438 16.99 2.51 9.33
CA LYS A 438 15.62 2.52 8.81
C LYS A 438 14.84 3.73 9.31
N MET A 439 15.05 4.12 10.57
CA MET A 439 14.47 5.35 11.11
C MET A 439 14.98 6.59 10.36
N MET A 440 16.28 6.71 10.08
CA MET A 440 16.82 7.84 9.32
C MET A 440 16.18 7.97 7.93
N ASP A 441 15.97 6.85 7.24
CA ASP A 441 15.34 6.80 5.91
C ASP A 441 13.89 7.31 5.95
N ILE A 442 13.13 6.96 6.99
CA ILE A 442 11.71 7.33 7.10
C ILE A 442 11.46 8.63 7.87
N THR A 443 12.42 9.17 8.64
CA THR A 443 12.18 10.28 9.58
C THR A 443 11.60 11.50 8.89
N ARG A 444 12.04 11.79 7.65
CA ARG A 444 11.52 12.90 6.83
C ARG A 444 10.05 12.72 6.41
N GLN A 445 9.54 11.49 6.47
CA GLN A 445 8.18 11.13 6.11
C GLN A 445 7.25 11.02 7.33
N LEU A 446 7.81 11.00 8.53
CA LEU A 446 7.04 10.94 9.78
C LEU A 446 6.31 12.27 9.99
N ARG A 447 5.11 12.17 10.59
CA ARG A 447 4.33 13.35 10.95
C ARG A 447 4.98 14.10 12.10
N THR A 448 4.67 15.38 12.21
CA THR A 448 4.88 16.11 13.46
C THR A 448 4.17 15.36 14.60
N PRO A 449 4.82 15.14 15.76
CA PRO A 449 4.20 14.43 16.86
C PRO A 449 2.91 15.11 17.30
N THR A 450 1.82 14.35 17.40
CA THR A 450 0.48 14.87 17.76
C THR A 450 -0.08 14.21 19.02
N MET A 451 0.52 13.12 19.49
CA MET A 451 0.01 12.35 20.63
C MET A 451 0.52 12.85 21.98
N GLY A 452 1.52 13.74 21.99
CA GLY A 452 2.19 14.23 23.19
C GLY A 452 3.52 13.51 23.48
N GLU A 453 4.08 13.83 24.64
CA GLU A 453 5.40 13.39 25.11
C GLU A 453 5.29 12.08 25.88
N ILE A 454 6.10 11.08 25.50
CA ILE A 454 6.25 9.80 26.19
C ILE A 454 7.70 9.58 26.61
N VAL A 455 7.89 9.26 27.88
CA VAL A 455 9.18 8.81 28.41
C VAL A 455 9.21 7.30 28.33
N ILE A 456 10.32 6.75 27.88
CA ILE A 456 10.50 5.32 27.67
C ILE A 456 11.68 4.86 28.51
N VAL A 457 11.45 3.88 29.37
CA VAL A 457 12.43 3.42 30.37
C VAL A 457 12.80 1.97 30.09
N ASN A 458 14.11 1.74 29.96
CA ASN A 458 14.69 0.41 29.88
C ASN A 458 14.99 -0.11 31.29
N LEU A 459 14.38 -1.23 31.69
CA LEU A 459 14.66 -1.88 32.99
C LEU A 459 15.64 -3.06 32.89
N ASP A 460 15.83 -3.61 31.68
CA ASP A 460 16.53 -4.88 31.46
C ASP A 460 18.02 -4.68 31.10
N SER A 461 18.62 -3.54 31.51
CA SER A 461 20.02 -3.16 31.21
C SER A 461 20.36 -3.23 29.71
N ILE A 462 21.62 -3.50 29.34
CA ILE A 462 22.07 -3.55 27.94
C ILE A 462 21.33 -4.63 27.13
N GLN A 463 20.90 -5.74 27.76
CA GLN A 463 20.17 -6.81 27.07
C GLN A 463 18.79 -6.37 26.57
N GLY A 464 18.13 -5.45 27.27
CA GLY A 464 16.85 -4.87 26.89
C GLY A 464 16.93 -3.74 25.86
N LEU A 465 18.12 -3.22 25.56
CA LEU A 465 18.26 -1.97 24.81
C LEU A 465 17.69 -2.06 23.39
N ALA A 466 17.94 -3.16 22.67
CA ALA A 466 17.43 -3.33 21.30
C ALA A 466 15.89 -3.34 21.26
N ARG A 467 15.26 -4.01 22.23
CA ARG A 467 13.80 -4.09 22.35
C ARG A 467 13.19 -2.77 22.80
N THR A 468 13.85 -2.09 23.75
CA THR A 468 13.40 -0.77 24.19
C THR A 468 13.55 0.27 23.07
N LYS A 469 14.62 0.18 22.26
CA LYS A 469 14.77 1.01 21.06
C LYS A 469 13.69 0.72 20.01
N LEU A 470 13.39 -0.55 19.77
CA LEU A 470 12.29 -0.97 18.88
C LEU A 470 10.95 -0.37 19.34
N MET A 471 10.65 -0.48 20.64
CA MET A 471 9.48 0.13 21.26
C MET A 471 9.46 1.65 21.09
N ASN A 472 10.59 2.33 21.36
CA ASN A 472 10.73 3.77 21.17
C ASN A 472 10.41 4.23 19.76
N ASP A 473 10.94 3.52 18.78
CA ASP A 473 10.74 3.89 17.38
C ASP A 473 9.32 3.58 16.92
N LEU A 474 8.68 2.53 17.44
CA LEU A 474 7.26 2.29 17.21
C LEU A 474 6.38 3.41 17.76
N PHE A 475 6.66 3.95 18.96
CA PHE A 475 5.97 5.14 19.46
C PHE A 475 6.19 6.35 18.53
N THR A 476 7.43 6.59 18.10
CA THR A 476 7.76 7.68 17.15
C THR A 476 6.98 7.52 15.84
N ILE A 477 6.97 6.32 15.25
CA ILE A 477 6.25 5.98 14.02
C ILE A 477 4.74 6.27 14.16
N ASN A 478 4.16 6.00 15.33
CA ASN A 478 2.74 6.21 15.57
C ASN A 478 2.41 7.63 16.10
N GLY A 479 3.37 8.56 16.10
CA GLY A 479 3.13 10.00 16.29
C GLY A 479 3.31 10.53 17.71
N TRP A 480 4.02 9.78 18.57
CA TRP A 480 4.48 10.28 19.87
C TRP A 480 5.82 10.98 19.74
N LYS A 481 6.05 11.97 20.61
CA LYS A 481 7.40 12.51 20.82
C LYS A 481 8.03 11.71 21.97
N THR A 482 9.17 11.09 21.69
CA THR A 482 9.73 10.07 22.58
C THR A 482 11.03 10.55 23.23
N GLU A 483 11.21 10.19 24.49
CA GLU A 483 12.45 10.40 25.24
C GLU A 483 12.86 9.06 25.85
N LEU A 484 13.94 8.47 25.33
CA LEU A 484 14.42 7.15 25.74
C LEU A 484 15.46 7.28 26.85
N LEU A 485 15.13 6.78 28.04
CA LEU A 485 16.05 6.51 29.13
C LEU A 485 16.62 5.09 28.95
N ALA A 486 17.79 5.02 28.30
CA ALA A 486 18.46 3.76 27.97
C ALA A 486 19.01 3.02 29.21
N GLU A 487 19.42 3.78 30.22
CA GLU A 487 19.85 3.29 31.53
C GLU A 487 19.28 4.22 32.61
N ILE A 488 19.03 3.67 33.78
CA ILE A 488 18.57 4.39 34.97
C ILE A 488 19.41 3.97 36.17
N GLU A 489 20.03 4.94 36.83
CA GLU A 489 20.76 4.68 38.10
C GLU A 489 19.81 4.74 39.30
N ASP A 490 18.86 5.68 39.26
CA ASP A 490 17.86 5.89 40.31
C ASP A 490 16.50 6.35 39.73
N ILE A 491 15.43 6.12 40.49
CA ILE A 491 14.05 6.47 40.12
C ILE A 491 13.85 7.99 39.96
N SER A 492 14.62 8.82 40.67
CA SER A 492 14.54 10.28 40.57
C SER A 492 14.72 10.79 39.14
N MET A 493 15.56 10.14 38.33
CA MET A 493 15.75 10.50 36.92
C MET A 493 14.45 10.39 36.12
N ILE A 494 13.60 9.39 36.42
CA ILE A 494 12.30 9.23 35.79
C ILE A 494 11.40 10.42 36.15
N TYR A 495 11.40 10.83 37.42
CA TYR A 495 10.58 11.94 37.89
C TYR A 495 11.01 13.27 37.28
N GLU A 496 12.32 13.52 37.24
CA GLU A 496 12.90 14.72 36.65
C GLU A 496 12.54 14.83 35.17
N ILE A 497 12.70 13.77 34.39
CA ILE A 497 12.43 13.84 32.95
C ILE A 497 10.94 13.93 32.64
N VAL A 498 10.08 13.24 33.41
CA VAL A 498 8.62 13.35 33.28
C VAL A 498 8.17 14.79 33.54
N LYS A 499 8.69 15.43 34.59
CA LYS A 499 8.42 16.85 34.89
C LYS A 499 8.97 17.78 33.82
N LEU A 500 10.24 17.62 33.44
CA LEU A 500 10.95 18.47 32.48
C LEU A 500 10.26 18.47 31.11
N LYS A 501 9.87 17.28 30.63
CA LYS A 501 9.23 17.10 29.32
C LYS A 501 7.71 17.25 29.37
N LYS A 502 7.13 17.45 30.56
CA LYS A 502 5.68 17.45 30.79
C LYS A 502 5.01 16.22 30.19
N ALA A 503 5.65 15.06 30.38
CA ALA A 503 5.22 13.81 29.79
C ALA A 503 3.90 13.36 30.41
N LYS A 504 2.95 12.97 29.55
CA LYS A 504 1.66 12.39 29.97
C LYS A 504 1.67 10.86 29.93
N PHE A 505 2.74 10.30 29.38
CA PHE A 505 2.89 8.89 29.13
C PHE A 505 4.26 8.42 29.60
N LEU A 506 4.27 7.19 30.10
CA LEU A 506 5.47 6.46 30.46
C LEU A 506 5.38 5.05 29.90
N ALA A 507 6.47 4.53 29.34
CA ALA A 507 6.54 3.16 28.87
C ALA A 507 7.70 2.42 29.51
N PHE A 508 7.44 1.19 29.94
CA PHE A 508 8.47 0.26 30.43
C PHE A 508 8.61 -0.92 29.49
N TYR A 509 9.85 -1.32 29.23
CA TYR A 509 10.14 -2.64 28.69
C TYR A 509 10.56 -3.58 29.83
N CYS A 510 9.94 -4.76 29.90
CA CYS A 510 10.27 -5.80 30.88
C CYS A 510 10.06 -7.20 30.31
N ALA A 511 11.16 -7.91 30.10
CA ALA A 511 11.21 -9.31 29.68
C ALA A 511 11.92 -10.20 30.71
N ASP A 512 12.77 -9.65 31.58
CA ASP A 512 13.38 -10.40 32.67
C ASP A 512 12.44 -10.52 33.87
N LYS A 513 12.09 -11.76 34.22
CA LYS A 513 11.24 -12.08 35.37
C LYS A 513 11.85 -11.62 36.70
N SER A 514 13.17 -11.49 36.78
CA SER A 514 13.86 -10.97 37.97
C SER A 514 13.52 -9.50 38.25
N GLN A 515 13.14 -8.73 37.21
CA GLN A 515 12.82 -7.30 37.30
C GLN A 515 11.34 -7.02 37.61
N THR A 516 10.49 -8.05 37.59
CA THR A 516 9.05 -7.91 37.88
C THR A 516 8.76 -7.26 39.24
N PRO A 517 9.42 -7.64 40.36
CA PRO A 517 9.18 -6.99 41.65
C PRO A 517 9.55 -5.49 41.63
N LEU A 518 10.66 -5.15 40.96
CA LEU A 518 11.10 -3.77 40.78
C LEU A 518 10.06 -2.97 39.98
N LEU A 519 9.58 -3.51 38.87
CA LEU A 519 8.55 -2.88 38.04
C LEU A 519 7.26 -2.59 38.83
N ILE A 520 6.80 -3.53 39.66
CA ILE A 520 5.61 -3.34 40.53
C ILE A 520 5.85 -2.20 41.53
N GLN A 521 7.04 -2.16 42.13
CA GLN A 521 7.39 -1.11 43.10
C GLN A 521 7.55 0.27 42.42
N LEU A 522 8.20 0.31 41.26
CA LEU A 522 8.43 1.54 40.49
C LEU A 522 7.10 2.15 40.04
N THR A 523 6.24 1.35 39.40
CA THR A 523 4.92 1.79 38.95
C THR A 523 4.06 2.26 40.11
N ALA A 524 4.25 1.71 41.31
CA ALA A 524 3.58 2.21 42.51
C ALA A 524 4.01 3.62 42.90
N LYS A 525 5.31 3.83 43.08
CA LYS A 525 5.83 5.14 43.49
C LYS A 525 5.54 6.22 42.43
N ILE A 526 5.60 5.86 41.15
CA ILE A 526 5.26 6.76 40.05
C ILE A 526 3.78 7.14 40.08
N HIS A 527 2.88 6.21 40.42
CA HIS A 527 1.47 6.51 40.52
C HIS A 527 1.16 7.47 41.66
N ASP A 528 1.85 7.33 42.80
CA ASP A 528 1.66 8.22 43.95
C ASP A 528 2.10 9.67 43.63
N GLU A 529 3.19 9.84 42.86
CA GLU A 529 3.71 11.16 42.45
C GLU A 529 2.97 11.74 41.23
N PHE A 530 2.58 10.89 40.27
CA PHE A 530 1.93 11.26 39.01
C PHE A 530 0.64 10.44 38.78
N PRO A 531 -0.45 10.75 39.51
CA PRO A 531 -1.68 9.94 39.48
C PRO A 531 -2.38 9.91 38.12
N ASP A 532 -2.16 10.92 37.28
CA ASP A 532 -2.75 11.06 35.94
C ASP A 532 -1.90 10.45 34.81
N LEU A 533 -0.72 9.91 35.11
CA LEU A 533 0.20 9.37 34.11
C LEU A 533 -0.34 8.06 33.54
N ASN A 534 -0.37 7.95 32.20
CA ASN A 534 -0.74 6.72 31.53
C ASN A 534 0.49 5.85 31.30
N ILE A 535 0.44 4.58 31.73
CA ILE A 535 1.61 3.72 31.75
C ILE A 535 1.42 2.55 30.77
N PHE A 536 2.34 2.45 29.81
CA PHE A 536 2.49 1.30 28.92
C PHE A 536 3.53 0.35 29.52
N VAL A 537 3.23 -0.95 29.50
CA VAL A 537 4.19 -1.98 29.91
C VAL A 537 4.26 -3.02 28.82
N HIS A 538 5.43 -3.16 28.22
CA HIS A 538 5.68 -4.03 27.11
C HIS A 538 6.73 -5.08 27.45
N GLY A 539 6.54 -6.30 26.94
CA GLY A 539 7.47 -7.41 27.08
C GLY A 539 6.79 -8.67 27.61
N SER A 540 7.52 -9.79 27.59
CA SER A 540 6.99 -11.12 27.94
C SER A 540 6.49 -11.21 29.39
N GLN A 541 6.99 -10.35 30.29
CA GLN A 541 6.56 -10.30 31.69
C GLN A 541 5.49 -9.24 31.96
N SER A 542 5.02 -8.50 30.96
CA SER A 542 4.02 -7.42 31.15
C SER A 542 2.73 -7.91 31.81
N GLY A 543 2.30 -9.15 31.54
CA GLY A 543 1.09 -9.75 32.12
C GLY A 543 1.13 -9.93 33.64
N THR A 544 2.29 -9.87 34.27
CA THR A 544 2.43 -9.97 35.73
C THR A 544 1.75 -8.82 36.48
N LEU A 545 1.56 -7.68 35.83
CA LEU A 545 0.83 -6.51 36.37
C LEU A 545 -0.69 -6.59 36.18
N ALA A 546 -1.22 -7.62 35.52
CA ALA A 546 -2.65 -7.72 35.24
C ALA A 546 -3.51 -7.81 36.52
N ASN A 547 -2.94 -8.36 37.60
CA ASN A 547 -3.60 -8.51 38.90
C ASN A 547 -3.37 -7.31 39.85
N ASP A 548 -2.66 -6.28 39.40
CA ASP A 548 -2.47 -5.06 40.19
C ASP A 548 -3.81 -4.30 40.29
N ARG A 549 -4.14 -3.77 41.47
CA ARG A 549 -5.37 -2.98 41.68
C ARG A 549 -5.44 -1.74 40.79
N ARG A 550 -4.31 -1.30 40.22
CA ARG A 550 -4.17 -0.19 39.27
C ARG A 550 -4.23 -0.63 37.80
N ALA A 551 -4.50 -1.91 37.51
CA ALA A 551 -4.47 -2.49 36.16
C ALA A 551 -5.26 -1.70 35.11
N ASN A 552 -6.35 -1.00 35.48
CA ASN A 552 -7.12 -0.15 34.57
C ASN A 552 -6.31 1.01 33.95
N ARG A 553 -5.20 1.41 34.60
CA ARG A 553 -4.28 2.46 34.14
C ARG A 553 -3.08 1.91 33.36
N PHE A 554 -2.87 0.60 33.37
CA PHE A 554 -1.83 -0.04 32.59
C PHE A 554 -2.35 -0.40 31.19
N ARG A 555 -1.43 -0.35 30.22
CA ARG A 555 -1.63 -0.89 28.88
C ARG A 555 -0.56 -1.94 28.65
N LEU A 556 -0.94 -3.19 28.90
CA LEU A 556 -0.04 -4.35 28.88
C LEU A 556 0.06 -4.93 27.47
N SER A 557 1.28 -5.27 27.03
CA SER A 557 1.51 -5.80 25.69
C SER A 557 2.66 -6.80 25.69
N THR A 558 2.40 -8.02 25.24
CA THR A 558 3.41 -9.09 25.18
C THR A 558 4.25 -9.05 23.90
N ASN A 559 3.72 -8.43 22.84
CA ASN A 559 4.37 -8.25 21.54
C ASN A 559 4.04 -6.87 20.95
N CYS A 560 4.76 -6.48 19.89
CA CYS A 560 4.61 -5.17 19.25
C CYS A 560 3.23 -4.97 18.61
N SER A 561 2.59 -6.05 18.13
CA SER A 561 1.24 -5.97 17.57
C SER A 561 0.20 -5.54 18.62
N GLU A 562 0.28 -6.12 19.82
CA GLU A 562 -0.53 -5.71 20.98
C GLU A 562 -0.22 -4.30 21.45
N LEU A 563 1.07 -3.93 21.45
CA LEU A 563 1.51 -2.58 21.82
C LEU A 563 0.89 -1.54 20.88
N ILE A 564 0.96 -1.78 19.57
CA ILE A 564 0.34 -0.92 18.55
C ILE A 564 -1.18 -0.89 18.72
N ARG A 565 -1.82 -2.02 19.04
CA ARG A 565 -3.26 -2.06 19.35
C ARG A 565 -3.59 -1.19 20.55
N ASN A 566 -2.80 -1.23 21.61
CA ASN A 566 -2.98 -0.42 22.81
C ASN A 566 -2.78 1.07 22.55
N MET A 567 -1.75 1.43 21.78
CA MET A 567 -1.56 2.80 21.27
C MET A 567 -2.82 3.28 20.54
N LYS A 568 -3.38 2.46 19.64
CA LYS A 568 -4.58 2.79 18.85
C LYS A 568 -5.83 2.97 19.70
N HIS A 569 -6.09 2.08 20.66
CA HIS A 569 -7.27 2.19 21.53
C HIS A 569 -7.30 3.50 22.33
N TYR A 570 -6.14 3.93 22.82
CA TYR A 570 -6.03 5.18 23.56
C TYR A 570 -6.42 6.40 22.70
N VAL A 571 -5.93 6.45 21.46
CA VAL A 571 -6.23 7.52 20.50
C VAL A 571 -7.71 7.62 20.18
N VAL A 572 -8.42 6.49 20.14
CA VAL A 572 -9.87 6.46 19.90
C VAL A 572 -10.64 6.96 21.13
N SER A 573 -10.19 6.62 22.35
CA SER A 573 -10.85 7.07 23.59
C SER A 573 -10.78 8.58 23.81
N GLN A 574 -9.66 9.23 23.45
CA GLN A 574 -9.45 10.68 23.58
C GLN A 574 -10.26 11.53 22.58
N VAL A 575 -10.77 10.93 21.50
CA VAL A 575 -11.59 11.65 20.49
C VAL A 575 -13.09 11.60 20.83
N ARG A 576 -13.49 10.72 21.76
CA ARG A 576 -14.87 10.58 22.24
C ARG A 576 -15.17 11.36 23.52
N THR A 577 -14.13 11.87 24.17
CA THR A 577 -14.16 12.80 25.30
C THR A 577 -13.77 14.18 24.81
#